data_AF-A0A2T0BMZ3-F1
#
_entry.id   AF-A0A2T0BMZ3-F1
#
_cell.length_a   1.000
_cell.length_b   1.000
_cell.length_c   1.000
_cell.angle_alpha   90.00
_cell.angle_beta   90.00
_cell.angle_gamma   90.00
#
_symmetry.space_group_name_H-M   'P 1'
#
loop_
_entity.id
_entity.type
_entity.pdbx_description
1 polymer ?
#
loop_
_entity_poly.entity_id
_entity_poly.type
_entity_poly.pdbx_seq_one_letter_code
_entity_poly.pdbx_strand_id
1 'polypeptide(L)'
;MDNESISEKKSKIPDDFFYIVKVNMDISGCKLNFKISDRDLLQLISCDDCMVKSICFDYKGGRKSVLECIISTKDLLKTYAFITYELKLLIIKTLLLIKNVKDLSIDDNISCAIENEKEAVERDIPIIPYSEKYLELVVEPANIKENEFTYIMKSFIKNYYRFDDSLFWMYVSYSVIGKSNVKNKFDFISQYSILWTAFNAFYSKIYPDKRDREAVEAIAKEEYVKEYFSCILKSPDKCKLLKEFCGETVVLRKDNNVSKKLEESMEKMDYDGIALNAVLCLYAIRNAVVHGYAKKESKLCRDAFEILNPLIKLSIINKVK
;
A
#
# COMPACT_ATOMS: atom_id res chain seq x y z
N MET A 1 -39.69 -41.65 -7.94
CA MET A 1 -38.93 -42.75 -7.31
C MET A 1 -38.10 -43.31 -8.45
N ASP A 2 -36.83 -42.98 -8.59
CA ASP A 2 -35.82 -42.87 -7.54
C ASP A 2 -34.86 -41.70 -7.76
N ASN A 3 -34.67 -40.92 -6.68
CA ASN A 3 -33.56 -40.00 -6.54
C ASN A 3 -32.34 -40.81 -6.09
N GLU A 4 -31.45 -41.16 -7.01
CA GLU A 4 -30.12 -41.59 -6.63
C GLU A 4 -29.32 -40.37 -6.19
N SER A 5 -29.23 -40.21 -4.87
CA SER A 5 -28.28 -39.34 -4.21
C SER A 5 -26.86 -39.78 -4.56
N ILE A 6 -26.21 -39.08 -5.49
CA ILE A 6 -24.76 -39.17 -5.69
C ILE A 6 -24.12 -38.63 -4.41
N SER A 7 -23.73 -39.54 -3.52
CA SER A 7 -22.90 -39.21 -2.37
C SER A 7 -21.53 -38.79 -2.87
N GLU A 8 -21.20 -37.50 -2.76
CA GLU A 8 -19.83 -37.01 -2.87
C GLU A 8 -18.98 -37.70 -1.78
N LYS A 9 -18.30 -38.80 -2.13
CA LYS A 9 -17.17 -39.28 -1.36
C LYS A 9 -16.08 -38.20 -1.47
N LYS A 10 -16.03 -37.28 -0.50
CA LYS A 10 -14.85 -36.43 -0.30
C LYS A 10 -13.66 -37.38 -0.08
N SER A 11 -12.80 -37.54 -1.09
CA SER A 11 -11.52 -38.23 -0.89
C SER A 11 -10.77 -37.44 0.16
N LYS A 12 -10.61 -38.03 1.34
CA LYS A 12 -9.80 -37.44 2.41
C LYS A 12 -8.35 -37.51 1.94
N ILE A 13 -7.70 -36.36 1.85
CA ILE A 13 -6.26 -36.28 1.56
C ILE A 13 -5.53 -37.05 2.68
N PRO A 14 -4.65 -38.01 2.33
CA PRO A 14 -3.90 -38.77 3.32
C PRO A 14 -3.10 -37.87 4.27
N ASP A 15 -2.96 -38.27 5.53
CA ASP A 15 -2.28 -37.46 6.54
C ASP A 15 -0.78 -37.25 6.27
N ASP A 16 -0.18 -38.13 5.48
CA ASP A 16 1.21 -38.10 5.05
C ASP A 16 1.44 -37.28 3.76
N PHE A 17 0.37 -36.85 3.08
CA PHE A 17 0.48 -36.12 1.82
C PHE A 17 0.33 -34.61 2.02
N PHE A 18 1.22 -33.84 1.37
CA PHE A 18 1.14 -32.39 1.27
C PHE A 18 1.38 -31.99 -0.18
N TYR A 19 0.57 -31.07 -0.70
CA TYR A 19 0.89 -30.40 -1.95
C TYR A 19 2.08 -29.46 -1.75
N ILE A 20 2.96 -29.43 -2.74
CA ILE A 20 4.03 -28.45 -2.84
C ILE A 20 3.62 -27.44 -3.90
N VAL A 21 3.11 -26.31 -3.45
CA VAL A 21 2.64 -25.23 -4.32
C VAL A 21 3.78 -24.24 -4.53
N LYS A 22 4.29 -24.16 -5.76
CA LYS A 22 5.18 -23.11 -6.21
C LYS A 22 4.36 -21.93 -6.70
N VAL A 23 4.66 -20.76 -6.14
CA VAL A 23 3.97 -19.50 -6.43
C VAL A 23 4.97 -18.54 -7.04
N ASN A 24 4.65 -18.00 -8.21
CA ASN A 24 5.44 -16.94 -8.83
C ASN A 24 4.58 -15.68 -8.92
N MET A 25 5.10 -14.57 -8.40
CA MET A 25 4.47 -13.27 -8.48
C MET A 25 5.44 -12.26 -9.06
N ASP A 26 5.04 -11.61 -10.13
CA ASP A 26 5.80 -10.54 -10.72
C ASP A 26 5.63 -9.27 -9.89
N ILE A 27 6.74 -8.63 -9.55
CA ILE A 27 6.80 -7.42 -8.73
C ILE A 27 7.57 -6.36 -9.52
N SER A 28 6.88 -5.28 -9.87
CA SER A 28 7.46 -4.14 -10.58
C SER A 28 7.58 -2.92 -9.67
N GLY A 29 8.53 -2.03 -9.97
CA GLY A 29 8.75 -0.80 -9.20
C GLY A 29 9.76 -0.96 -8.06
N CYS A 30 10.31 -2.15 -7.85
CA CYS A 30 11.44 -2.37 -6.94
C CYS A 30 12.41 -3.44 -7.48
N LYS A 31 13.70 -3.28 -7.14
CA LYS A 31 14.74 -4.27 -7.42
C LYS A 31 14.96 -5.14 -6.18
N LEU A 32 14.48 -6.38 -6.23
CA LEU A 32 14.65 -7.37 -5.18
C LEU A 32 15.50 -8.51 -5.74
N ASN A 33 16.60 -8.84 -5.06
CA ASN A 33 17.52 -9.89 -5.49
C ASN A 33 18.15 -10.58 -4.28
N PHE A 34 17.33 -11.29 -3.52
CA PHE A 34 17.72 -11.95 -2.27
C PHE A 34 16.76 -13.09 -1.93
N LYS A 35 17.19 -13.96 -1.02
CA LYS A 35 16.38 -15.07 -0.51
C LYS A 35 16.13 -14.91 0.98
N ILE A 36 14.87 -15.01 1.40
CA ILE A 36 14.51 -15.12 2.81
C ILE A 36 14.76 -16.56 3.24
N SER A 37 15.76 -16.73 4.09
CA SER A 37 16.16 -18.02 4.67
C SER A 37 16.02 -18.08 6.19
N ASP A 38 15.58 -16.97 6.81
CA ASP A 38 15.24 -16.90 8.23
C ASP A 38 14.01 -17.77 8.51
N ARG A 39 14.22 -18.85 9.27
CA ARG A 39 13.16 -19.83 9.59
C ARG A 39 12.07 -19.25 10.46
N ASP A 40 12.42 -18.38 11.40
CA ASP A 40 11.45 -17.78 12.31
C ASP A 40 10.53 -16.84 11.53
N LEU A 41 11.10 -16.08 10.57
CA LEU A 41 10.31 -15.24 9.69
C LEU A 41 9.40 -16.06 8.77
N LEU A 42 9.88 -17.13 8.16
CA LEU A 42 9.06 -18.00 7.31
C LEU A 42 7.93 -18.66 8.10
N GLN A 43 8.19 -19.04 9.36
CA GLN A 43 7.17 -19.58 10.25
C GLN A 43 6.12 -18.54 10.64
N LEU A 44 6.51 -17.28 10.85
CA LEU A 44 5.59 -16.18 11.13
C LEU A 44 4.68 -15.81 9.94
N ILE A 45 5.14 -16.04 8.71
CA ILE A 45 4.35 -15.82 7.50
C ILE A 45 3.38 -16.98 7.26
N SER A 46 3.69 -18.17 7.78
CA SER A 46 2.87 -19.37 7.63
C SER A 46 1.58 -19.30 8.45
N CYS A 47 0.59 -20.10 8.07
CA CYS A 47 -0.63 -20.34 8.85
C CYS A 47 -0.88 -21.85 9.04
N ASP A 48 -1.90 -22.21 9.82
CA ASP A 48 -2.18 -23.61 10.22
C ASP A 48 -2.30 -24.58 9.03
N ASP A 49 -2.86 -24.10 7.91
CA ASP A 49 -3.05 -24.90 6.70
C ASP A 49 -1.95 -24.70 5.64
N CYS A 50 -1.15 -23.63 5.74
CA CYS A 50 -0.19 -23.22 4.71
C CYS A 50 1.20 -22.93 5.31
N MET A 51 2.15 -23.83 5.09
CA MET A 51 3.51 -23.69 5.58
C MET A 51 4.43 -23.13 4.49
N VAL A 52 4.86 -21.89 4.65
CA VAL A 52 5.82 -21.22 3.75
C VAL A 52 7.22 -21.76 3.99
N LYS A 53 7.80 -22.39 2.97
CA LYS A 53 9.13 -23.04 3.03
C LYS A 53 10.26 -22.14 2.60
N SER A 54 10.00 -21.24 1.66
CA SER A 54 10.98 -20.27 1.20
C SER A 54 10.31 -19.15 0.43
N ILE A 55 10.90 -17.96 0.50
CA ILE A 55 10.58 -16.83 -0.38
C ILE A 55 11.90 -16.36 -1.00
N CYS A 56 11.96 -16.38 -2.32
CA CYS A 56 13.07 -15.89 -3.11
C CYS A 56 12.60 -14.70 -3.95
N PHE A 57 13.48 -13.74 -4.14
CA PHE A 57 13.25 -12.64 -5.05
C PHE A 57 14.40 -12.58 -6.06
N ASP A 58 14.06 -12.61 -7.34
CA ASP A 58 15.01 -12.54 -8.43
C ASP A 58 14.76 -11.32 -9.31
N TYR A 59 15.77 -10.47 -9.50
CA TYR A 59 15.65 -9.35 -10.41
C TYR A 59 15.89 -9.78 -11.86
N LYS A 60 14.86 -9.68 -12.71
CA LYS A 60 14.94 -10.12 -14.12
C LYS A 60 15.35 -9.00 -15.09
N GLY A 61 15.65 -7.80 -14.60
CA GLY A 61 15.90 -6.62 -15.44
C GLY A 61 14.62 -5.82 -15.71
N GLY A 62 14.72 -4.67 -16.39
CA GLY A 62 13.54 -3.90 -16.80
C GLY A 62 12.63 -3.40 -15.67
N ARG A 63 13.15 -3.25 -14.45
CA ARG A 63 12.40 -2.88 -13.22
C ARG A 63 11.44 -3.97 -12.71
N LYS A 64 11.61 -5.21 -13.15
CA LYS A 64 10.81 -6.38 -12.76
C LYS A 64 11.62 -7.32 -11.88
N SER A 65 11.07 -7.66 -10.73
CA SER A 65 11.52 -8.73 -9.85
C SER A 65 10.47 -9.83 -9.85
N VAL A 66 10.87 -11.07 -9.61
CA VAL A 66 9.95 -12.20 -9.45
C VAL A 66 10.07 -12.67 -8.02
N LEU A 67 8.96 -12.69 -7.29
CA LEU A 67 8.85 -13.46 -6.06
C LEU A 67 8.59 -14.91 -6.46
N GLU A 68 9.42 -15.81 -5.96
CA GLU A 68 9.17 -17.25 -5.98
C GLU A 68 8.96 -17.72 -4.53
N CYS A 69 7.79 -18.28 -4.25
CA CYS A 69 7.44 -18.81 -2.94
C CYS A 69 7.10 -20.29 -3.04
N ILE A 70 7.55 -21.08 -2.07
CA ILE A 70 7.20 -22.50 -1.96
C ILE A 70 6.35 -22.68 -0.73
N ILE A 71 5.14 -23.22 -0.90
CA ILE A 71 4.17 -23.46 0.16
C ILE A 71 3.87 -24.96 0.23
N SER A 72 3.91 -25.52 1.43
CA SER A 72 3.49 -26.88 1.70
C SER A 72 2.12 -26.85 2.38
N THR A 73 1.15 -27.59 1.86
CA THR A 73 -0.26 -27.50 2.29
C THR A 73 -1.00 -28.82 2.19
N LYS A 74 -2.07 -28.97 2.98
CA LYS A 74 -3.08 -30.04 2.81
C LYS A 74 -4.35 -29.54 2.13
N ASP A 75 -4.53 -28.23 1.94
CA ASP A 75 -5.75 -27.63 1.41
C ASP A 75 -5.41 -26.59 0.33
N LEU A 76 -5.59 -26.98 -0.93
CA LEU A 76 -5.30 -26.12 -2.08
C LEU A 76 -6.17 -24.85 -2.09
N LEU A 77 -7.44 -24.93 -1.70
CA LEU A 77 -8.36 -23.79 -1.73
C LEU A 77 -7.97 -22.75 -0.68
N LYS A 78 -7.68 -23.19 0.54
CA LYS A 78 -7.15 -22.30 1.58
C LYS A 78 -5.79 -21.71 1.19
N THR A 79 -4.97 -22.48 0.48
CA THR A 79 -3.67 -22.00 0.00
C THR A 79 -3.82 -20.91 -1.04
N TYR A 80 -4.75 -21.04 -1.98
CA TYR A 80 -5.05 -19.99 -2.96
C TYR A 80 -5.59 -18.72 -2.30
N ALA A 81 -6.46 -18.88 -1.29
CA ALA A 81 -6.93 -17.76 -0.48
C ALA A 81 -5.77 -17.07 0.27
N PHE A 82 -4.92 -17.86 0.93
CA PHE A 82 -3.74 -17.37 1.64
C PHE A 82 -2.77 -16.63 0.70
N ILE A 83 -2.47 -17.18 -0.48
CA ILE A 83 -1.60 -16.55 -1.47
C ILE A 83 -2.15 -15.18 -1.90
N THR A 84 -3.43 -15.14 -2.23
CA THR A 84 -4.10 -13.95 -2.79
C THR A 84 -4.29 -12.86 -1.75
N TYR A 85 -4.76 -13.22 -0.55
CA TYR A 85 -5.26 -12.27 0.44
C TYR A 85 -4.31 -12.04 1.60
N GLU A 86 -3.38 -12.95 1.89
CA GLU A 86 -2.49 -12.82 3.04
C GLU A 86 -1.05 -12.59 2.59
N LEU A 87 -0.46 -13.55 1.86
CA LEU A 87 0.93 -13.48 1.43
C LEU A 87 1.17 -12.28 0.51
N LYS A 88 0.36 -12.13 -0.54
CA LYS A 88 0.47 -10.99 -1.44
C LYS A 88 0.31 -9.66 -0.71
N LEU A 89 -0.72 -9.52 0.13
CA LEU A 89 -0.93 -8.29 0.90
C LEU A 89 0.24 -8.02 1.85
N LEU A 90 0.80 -9.04 2.50
CA LEU A 90 1.95 -8.89 3.39
C LEU A 90 3.18 -8.37 2.63
N ILE A 91 3.48 -8.94 1.47
CA ILE A 91 4.58 -8.48 0.61
C ILE A 91 4.33 -7.04 0.14
N ILE A 92 3.13 -6.71 -0.33
CA ILE A 92 2.74 -5.34 -0.74
C ILE A 92 2.92 -4.37 0.42
N LYS A 93 2.30 -4.64 1.57
CA LYS A 93 2.34 -3.78 2.76
C LYS A 93 3.77 -3.53 3.20
N THR A 94 4.61 -4.57 3.18
CA THR A 94 6.03 -4.43 3.52
C THR A 94 6.76 -3.52 2.55
N LEU A 95 6.57 -3.72 1.25
CA LEU A 95 7.22 -2.90 0.23
C LEU A 95 6.76 -1.43 0.27
N LEU A 96 5.49 -1.18 0.59
CA LEU A 96 4.92 0.17 0.72
C LEU A 96 5.52 0.98 1.87
N LEU A 97 5.95 0.33 2.95
CA LEU A 97 6.52 0.99 4.13
C LEU A 97 7.96 1.46 3.92
N ILE A 98 8.57 1.12 2.79
CA ILE A 98 9.95 1.47 2.51
C ILE A 98 10.00 2.83 1.81
N LYS A 99 10.82 3.75 2.34
CA LYS A 99 10.77 5.20 2.07
C LYS A 99 10.90 5.62 0.61
N ASN A 100 11.45 4.76 -0.23
CA ASN A 100 11.81 5.13 -1.59
C ASN A 100 11.09 4.31 -2.68
N VAL A 101 10.26 3.30 -2.34
CA VAL A 101 9.46 2.61 -3.35
C VAL A 101 8.39 3.57 -3.87
N LYS A 102 8.50 3.99 -5.13
CA LYS A 102 7.41 4.66 -5.84
C LYS A 102 6.84 3.66 -6.83
N ASP A 103 5.51 3.57 -6.82
CA ASP A 103 4.73 2.90 -7.85
C ASP A 103 5.02 1.40 -8.00
N LEU A 104 4.97 0.78 -6.84
CA LEU A 104 4.89 -0.66 -6.67
C LEU A 104 3.67 -1.20 -7.44
N SER A 105 3.93 -2.08 -8.40
CA SER A 105 2.93 -2.99 -8.95
C SER A 105 3.27 -4.39 -8.50
N ILE A 106 2.29 -5.15 -8.04
CA ILE A 106 2.43 -6.60 -7.97
C ILE A 106 1.41 -7.16 -8.94
N ASP A 107 1.89 -7.96 -9.89
CA ASP A 107 1.01 -8.61 -10.86
C ASP A 107 -0.08 -9.39 -10.11
N ASP A 108 -1.30 -9.22 -10.59
CA ASP A 108 -2.46 -9.98 -10.12
C ASP A 108 -2.54 -11.34 -10.77
N ASN A 109 -1.72 -11.57 -11.80
CA ASN A 109 -1.49 -12.88 -12.38
C ASN A 109 -0.44 -13.67 -11.56
N ILE A 110 -0.87 -14.19 -10.41
CA ILE A 110 -0.07 -15.04 -9.50
C ILE A 110 0.04 -16.50 -9.98
N SER A 111 1.02 -16.81 -10.83
CA SER A 111 1.19 -18.18 -11.32
C SER A 111 1.40 -19.18 -10.17
N CYS A 112 0.51 -20.17 -10.06
CA CYS A 112 0.61 -21.26 -9.10
C CYS A 112 0.79 -22.59 -9.84
N ALA A 113 1.82 -23.35 -9.48
CA ALA A 113 2.08 -24.70 -9.97
C ALA A 113 2.19 -25.69 -8.80
N ILE A 114 1.61 -26.88 -8.94
CA ILE A 114 1.76 -27.95 -7.95
C ILE A 114 2.95 -28.81 -8.38
N GLU A 115 4.09 -28.68 -7.70
CA GLU A 115 5.34 -29.35 -8.10
C GLU A 115 5.24 -30.88 -8.04
N ASN A 116 4.44 -31.40 -7.10
CA ASN A 116 4.20 -32.83 -6.93
C ASN A 116 2.86 -33.32 -7.52
N GLU A 117 2.38 -32.66 -8.59
CA GLU A 117 1.13 -33.04 -9.28
C GLU A 117 1.14 -34.51 -9.76
N LYS A 118 2.25 -35.01 -10.30
CA LYS A 118 2.35 -36.41 -10.75
C LYS A 118 2.13 -37.40 -9.61
N GLU A 119 2.69 -37.12 -8.43
CA GLU A 119 2.52 -37.95 -7.23
C GLU A 119 1.07 -37.89 -6.74
N ALA A 120 0.43 -36.72 -6.77
CA ALA A 120 -0.99 -36.58 -6.43
C ALA A 120 -1.87 -37.42 -7.36
N VAL A 121 -1.62 -37.38 -8.68
CA VAL A 121 -2.35 -38.18 -9.67
C VAL A 121 -2.14 -39.68 -9.47
N GLU A 122 -0.90 -40.13 -9.24
CA GLU A 122 -0.57 -41.53 -8.96
C GLU A 122 -1.28 -42.06 -7.69
N ARG A 123 -1.57 -41.18 -6.73
CA ARG A 123 -2.26 -41.49 -5.47
C ARG A 123 -3.77 -41.22 -5.48
N ASP A 124 -4.35 -40.88 -6.64
CA ASP A 124 -5.77 -40.53 -6.79
C ASP A 124 -6.22 -39.36 -5.88
N ILE A 125 -5.33 -38.38 -5.71
CA ILE A 125 -5.55 -37.18 -4.90
C ILE A 125 -6.05 -36.03 -5.82
N PRO A 126 -7.15 -35.34 -5.49
CA PRO A 126 -7.75 -34.33 -6.37
C PRO A 126 -6.85 -33.11 -6.58
N ILE A 127 -6.75 -32.64 -7.83
CA ILE A 127 -6.06 -31.39 -8.17
C ILE A 127 -7.07 -30.32 -8.54
N ILE A 128 -6.92 -29.14 -7.96
CA ILE A 128 -7.73 -27.96 -8.27
C ILE A 128 -6.80 -26.90 -8.88
N PRO A 129 -6.97 -26.48 -10.15
CA PRO A 129 -6.11 -25.46 -10.75
C PRO A 129 -6.43 -24.04 -10.27
N TYR A 130 -5.45 -23.15 -10.32
CA TYR A 130 -5.56 -21.73 -9.95
C TYR A 130 -6.10 -20.84 -11.10
N SER A 131 -6.87 -19.77 -10.84
CA SER A 131 -7.40 -18.84 -11.87
C SER A 131 -7.47 -17.37 -11.42
N GLU A 132 -7.00 -16.42 -12.26
CA GLU A 132 -6.72 -15.01 -11.90
C GLU A 132 -7.59 -13.98 -12.68
N LYS A 133 -7.90 -12.83 -12.05
CA LYS A 133 -8.28 -11.59 -12.75
C LYS A 133 -7.79 -10.35 -11.96
N TYR A 134 -7.06 -9.43 -12.65
CA TYR A 134 -7.02 -7.94 -12.52
C TYR A 134 -5.77 -7.18 -12.01
N LEU A 135 -4.98 -6.55 -12.94
CA LEU A 135 -4.46 -5.14 -12.99
C LEU A 135 -3.04 -4.70 -12.45
N GLU A 136 -2.08 -4.54 -13.38
CA GLU A 136 -0.75 -3.87 -13.21
C GLU A 136 -0.78 -2.33 -13.22
N LEU A 137 0.07 -1.64 -12.42
CA LEU A 137 0.39 -0.19 -12.54
C LEU A 137 1.81 0.24 -12.10
N VAL A 138 2.54 0.88 -13.02
CA VAL A 138 3.99 1.23 -13.02
C VAL A 138 4.30 2.68 -12.63
N VAL A 139 5.39 2.92 -11.87
CA VAL A 139 6.33 4.10 -11.90
C VAL A 139 7.60 3.85 -10.98
N GLU A 140 8.44 4.83 -10.60
CA GLU A 140 9.92 4.66 -10.49
C GLU A 140 10.54 4.05 -9.21
N PRO A 141 11.60 3.21 -9.33
CA PRO A 141 12.14 2.44 -8.23
C PRO A 141 13.12 3.22 -7.34
N ALA A 142 13.30 2.70 -6.13
CA ALA A 142 14.46 3.06 -5.34
C ALA A 142 15.14 1.89 -4.65
N ASN A 143 16.35 2.19 -4.20
CA ASN A 143 17.29 1.24 -3.64
C ASN A 143 17.02 1.06 -2.13
N ILE A 144 16.84 -0.19 -1.70
CA ILE A 144 16.49 -0.55 -0.32
C ILE A 144 17.54 -1.51 0.24
N LYS A 145 17.96 -1.29 1.48
CA LYS A 145 18.90 -2.16 2.18
C LYS A 145 18.16 -3.20 3.05
N GLU A 146 18.67 -4.42 3.12
CA GLU A 146 18.09 -5.56 3.85
C GLU A 146 17.80 -5.26 5.33
N ASN A 147 18.70 -4.56 5.99
CA ASN A 147 18.57 -4.18 7.40
C ASN A 147 17.36 -3.25 7.64
N GLU A 148 17.05 -2.36 6.69
CA GLU A 148 15.87 -1.48 6.75
C GLU A 148 14.57 -2.27 6.59
N PHE A 149 14.56 -3.21 5.62
CA PHE A 149 13.41 -4.09 5.37
C PHE A 149 13.05 -4.93 6.60
N THR A 150 14.04 -5.62 7.17
CA THR A 150 13.85 -6.53 8.31
C THR A 150 13.40 -5.78 9.57
N TYR A 151 13.94 -4.59 9.82
CA TYR A 151 13.54 -3.75 10.97
C TYR A 151 12.06 -3.31 10.87
N ILE A 152 11.62 -2.88 9.69
CA ILE A 152 10.25 -2.39 9.48
C ILE A 152 9.24 -3.54 9.58
N MET A 153 9.53 -4.70 8.98
CA MET A 153 8.68 -5.88 9.05
C MET A 153 8.46 -6.36 10.50
N LYS A 154 9.53 -6.42 11.31
CA LYS A 154 9.45 -6.76 12.74
C LYS A 154 8.62 -5.75 13.54
N SER A 155 8.71 -4.47 13.21
CA SER A 155 7.96 -3.40 13.89
C SER A 155 6.47 -3.41 13.55
N PHE A 156 6.13 -3.82 12.31
CA PHE A 156 4.76 -3.90 11.83
C PHE A 156 3.97 -5.06 12.47
N ILE A 157 4.56 -6.25 12.54
CA ILE A 157 3.95 -7.45 13.15
C ILE A 157 3.58 -7.19 14.62
N LYS A 158 4.40 -6.45 15.37
CA LYS A 158 4.14 -6.13 16.79
C LYS A 158 2.97 -5.18 17.03
N ASN A 159 2.56 -4.39 16.03
CA ASN A 159 1.59 -3.29 16.17
C ASN A 159 0.39 -3.42 15.19
N TYR A 160 0.19 -4.61 14.63
CA TYR A 160 -0.53 -4.95 13.40
C TYR A 160 -1.96 -4.39 13.28
N TYR A 161 -2.69 -4.21 14.38
CA TYR A 161 -4.11 -3.83 14.33
C TYR A 161 -4.38 -2.33 14.32
N ARG A 162 -3.41 -1.48 14.66
CA ARG A 162 -3.74 -0.08 14.99
C ARG A 162 -4.06 0.80 13.77
N PHE A 163 -3.52 0.48 12.60
CA PHE A 163 -3.60 1.32 11.39
C PHE A 163 -3.86 0.53 10.09
N ASP A 164 -4.41 -0.69 10.18
CA ASP A 164 -4.61 -1.55 9.00
C ASP A 164 -5.52 -0.91 7.94
N ASP A 165 -6.61 -0.27 8.39
CA ASP A 165 -7.53 0.47 7.52
C ASP A 165 -6.80 1.59 6.75
N SER A 166 -5.90 2.31 7.41
CA SER A 166 -5.10 3.36 6.76
C SER A 166 -4.23 2.77 5.66
N LEU A 167 -3.52 1.67 5.94
CA LEU A 167 -2.62 1.04 4.98
C LEU A 167 -3.38 0.43 3.80
N PHE A 168 -4.54 -0.16 4.04
CA PHE A 168 -5.44 -0.65 3.00
C PHE A 168 -5.84 0.48 2.05
N TRP A 169 -6.36 1.59 2.57
CA TRP A 169 -6.78 2.70 1.71
C TRP A 169 -5.61 3.40 1.02
N MET A 170 -4.42 3.45 1.64
CA MET A 170 -3.21 3.89 0.95
C MET A 170 -2.92 3.01 -0.26
N TYR A 171 -2.98 1.68 -0.11
CA TYR A 171 -2.79 0.74 -1.21
C TYR A 171 -3.82 0.98 -2.34
N VAL A 172 -5.11 1.03 -2.00
CA VAL A 172 -6.18 1.27 -2.99
C VAL A 172 -5.96 2.59 -3.73
N SER A 173 -5.43 3.63 -3.07
CA SER A 173 -5.16 4.91 -3.72
C SER A 173 -4.14 4.80 -4.86
N TYR A 174 -3.19 3.87 -4.77
CA TYR A 174 -2.21 3.61 -5.83
C TYR A 174 -2.82 2.86 -7.02
N SER A 175 -3.83 2.02 -6.77
CA SER A 175 -4.50 1.20 -7.79
C SER A 175 -5.53 1.95 -8.64
N VAL A 176 -5.74 3.25 -8.40
CA VAL A 176 -6.66 4.08 -9.18
C VAL A 176 -6.01 4.50 -10.50
N ILE A 177 -6.08 3.63 -11.50
CA ILE A 177 -5.90 4.00 -12.91
C ILE A 177 -7.05 3.36 -13.69
N GLY A 178 -7.73 4.13 -14.52
CA GLY A 178 -8.76 3.62 -15.41
C GLY A 178 -8.24 2.56 -16.39
N LYS A 179 -9.13 1.98 -17.20
CA LYS A 179 -8.82 0.94 -18.21
C LYS A 179 -7.76 1.33 -19.26
N SER A 180 -7.32 2.59 -19.29
CA SER A 180 -6.23 3.09 -20.12
C SER A 180 -5.00 3.38 -19.26
N ASN A 181 -3.81 2.96 -19.69
CA ASN A 181 -2.51 3.26 -19.04
C ASN A 181 -2.15 4.76 -18.93
N VAL A 182 -3.09 5.66 -19.23
CA VAL A 182 -2.98 7.11 -19.12
C VAL A 182 -3.97 7.58 -18.06
N LYS A 183 -3.45 8.19 -16.97
CA LYS A 183 -4.29 8.81 -15.94
C LYS A 183 -5.00 10.03 -16.52
N ASN A 184 -6.33 9.99 -16.52
CA ASN A 184 -7.17 11.13 -16.86
C ASN A 184 -7.47 11.98 -15.61
N LYS A 185 -8.21 13.09 -15.79
CA LYS A 185 -8.59 14.00 -14.70
C LYS A 185 -9.28 13.28 -13.52
N PHE A 186 -10.18 12.34 -13.81
CA PHE A 186 -10.93 11.61 -12.79
C PHE A 186 -10.05 10.64 -12.00
N ASP A 187 -9.04 10.06 -12.64
CA ASP A 187 -8.09 9.16 -11.96
C ASP A 187 -7.31 9.91 -10.88
N PHE A 188 -6.78 11.11 -11.17
CA PHE A 188 -6.06 11.92 -10.18
C PHE A 188 -6.95 12.37 -9.01
N ILE A 189 -8.19 12.77 -9.30
CA ILE A 189 -9.16 13.15 -8.29
C ILE A 189 -9.49 11.97 -7.38
N SER A 190 -9.78 10.82 -7.98
CA SER A 190 -10.15 9.60 -7.25
C SER A 190 -8.98 9.07 -6.42
N GLN A 191 -7.77 9.07 -6.98
CA GLN A 191 -6.53 8.71 -6.29
C GLN A 191 -6.32 9.57 -5.05
N TYR A 192 -6.41 10.89 -5.18
CA TYR A 192 -6.27 11.79 -4.03
C TYR A 192 -7.40 11.62 -3.01
N SER A 193 -8.65 11.43 -3.46
CA SER A 193 -9.78 11.18 -2.57
C SER A 193 -9.61 9.90 -1.74
N ILE A 194 -9.13 8.82 -2.34
CA ILE A 194 -8.90 7.56 -1.64
C ILE A 194 -7.70 7.69 -0.69
N LEU A 195 -6.64 8.40 -1.08
CA LEU A 195 -5.53 8.70 -0.17
C LEU A 195 -6.01 9.53 1.03
N TRP A 196 -6.95 10.46 0.83
CA TRP A 196 -7.57 11.20 1.92
C TRP A 196 -8.37 10.28 2.86
N THR A 197 -9.11 9.30 2.32
CA THR A 197 -9.76 8.25 3.14
C THR A 197 -8.75 7.51 4.01
N ALA A 198 -7.56 7.23 3.48
CA ALA A 198 -6.48 6.62 4.26
C ALA A 198 -6.00 7.51 5.41
N PHE A 199 -5.89 8.83 5.16
CA PHE A 199 -5.55 9.81 6.18
C PHE A 199 -6.64 9.91 7.26
N ASN A 200 -7.92 9.85 6.86
CA ASN A 200 -9.06 9.82 7.77
C ASN A 200 -9.03 8.59 8.68
N ALA A 201 -8.79 7.42 8.11
CA ALA A 201 -8.61 6.19 8.87
C ALA A 201 -7.43 6.31 9.86
N PHE A 202 -6.35 7.01 9.48
CA PHE A 202 -5.21 7.22 10.37
C PHE A 202 -5.56 8.12 11.55
N TYR A 203 -6.08 9.32 11.28
CA TYR A 203 -6.27 10.30 12.34
C TYR A 203 -7.46 9.98 13.24
N SER A 204 -8.48 9.27 12.75
CA SER A 204 -9.59 8.79 13.59
C SER A 204 -9.13 7.80 14.67
N LYS A 205 -7.99 7.12 14.47
CA LYS A 205 -7.40 6.22 15.46
C LYS A 205 -6.56 6.95 16.51
N ILE A 206 -5.88 8.03 16.14
CA ILE A 206 -5.03 8.81 17.07
C ILE A 206 -5.78 9.96 17.76
N TYR A 207 -6.86 10.46 17.16
CA TYR A 207 -7.70 11.52 17.70
C TYR A 207 -9.20 11.16 17.54
N PRO A 208 -9.69 10.11 18.24
CA PRO A 208 -11.06 9.62 18.09
C PRO A 208 -12.13 10.67 18.43
N ASP A 209 -11.80 11.61 19.33
CA ASP A 209 -12.73 12.63 19.82
C ASP A 209 -12.72 13.93 19.00
N LYS A 210 -11.85 14.04 17.99
CA LYS A 210 -11.71 15.25 17.18
C LYS A 210 -12.48 15.15 15.88
N ARG A 211 -13.14 16.25 15.50
CA ARG A 211 -13.74 16.36 14.16
C ARG A 211 -12.66 16.45 13.09
N ASP A 212 -13.01 16.09 11.86
CA ASP A 212 -12.12 16.01 10.68
C ASP A 212 -11.06 17.13 10.64
N ARG A 213 -11.50 18.40 10.59
CA ARG A 213 -10.58 19.56 10.60
C ARG A 213 -9.73 19.68 11.86
N GLU A 214 -10.29 19.44 13.04
CA GLU A 214 -9.55 19.56 14.32
C GLU A 214 -8.48 18.48 14.44
N ALA A 215 -8.74 17.29 13.91
CA ALA A 215 -7.76 16.22 13.84
C ALA A 215 -6.63 16.57 12.87
N VAL A 216 -6.95 17.17 11.72
CA VAL A 216 -5.96 17.68 10.76
C VAL A 216 -5.07 18.76 11.39
N GLU A 217 -5.66 19.73 12.10
CA GLU A 217 -4.92 20.76 12.83
C GLU A 217 -4.08 20.18 13.97
N ALA A 218 -4.52 19.08 14.59
CA ALA A 218 -3.75 18.39 15.62
C ALA A 218 -2.52 17.68 15.05
N ILE A 219 -2.66 16.99 13.91
CA ILE A 219 -1.54 16.33 13.22
C ILE A 219 -0.46 17.36 12.84
N ALA A 220 -0.86 18.52 12.34
CA ALA A 220 0.07 19.58 11.95
C ALA A 220 0.97 20.08 13.10
N LYS A 221 0.57 19.86 14.37
CA LYS A 221 1.36 20.25 15.54
C LYS A 221 2.44 19.25 15.92
N GLU A 222 2.40 18.03 15.38
CA GLU A 222 3.37 16.99 15.69
C GLU A 222 4.75 17.34 15.13
N GLU A 223 5.81 17.16 15.93
CA GLU A 223 7.16 17.62 15.58
C GLU A 223 7.68 17.00 14.27
N TYR A 224 7.44 15.71 14.07
CA TYR A 224 7.84 15.00 12.84
C TYR A 224 7.14 15.55 11.58
N VAL A 225 5.98 16.21 11.72
CA VAL A 225 5.29 16.85 10.59
C VAL A 225 5.95 18.18 10.25
N LYS A 226 6.37 18.95 11.26
CA LYS A 226 7.14 20.18 11.05
C LYS A 226 8.49 19.90 10.37
N GLU A 227 9.19 18.88 10.86
CA GLU A 227 10.44 18.40 10.26
C GLU A 227 10.24 17.99 8.79
N TYR A 228 9.16 17.27 8.50
CA TYR A 228 8.81 16.87 7.13
C TYR A 228 8.66 18.06 6.19
N PHE A 229 7.90 19.09 6.58
CA PHE A 229 7.74 20.28 5.75
C PHE A 229 9.03 21.13 5.67
N SER A 230 9.83 21.17 6.73
CA SER A 230 11.18 21.77 6.67
C SER A 230 12.06 21.06 5.63
N CYS A 231 11.98 19.74 5.53
CA CYS A 231 12.72 18.96 4.53
C CYS A 231 12.19 19.18 3.11
N ILE A 232 10.87 19.33 2.93
CA ILE A 232 10.27 19.70 1.64
C ILE A 232 10.82 21.04 1.16
N LEU A 233 10.91 22.05 2.04
CA LEU A 233 11.39 23.38 1.68
C LEU A 233 12.86 23.39 1.23
N LYS A 234 13.69 22.53 1.84
CA LYS A 234 15.10 22.37 1.49
C LYS A 234 15.32 21.63 0.16
N SER A 235 14.28 21.01 -0.39
CA SER A 235 14.32 20.31 -1.68
C SER A 235 13.73 21.20 -2.78
N PRO A 236 14.51 21.67 -3.75
CA PRO A 236 14.02 22.58 -4.78
C PRO A 236 12.79 22.05 -5.55
N ASP A 237 12.82 20.76 -5.92
CA ASP A 237 11.73 20.12 -6.67
C ASP A 237 10.45 19.97 -5.84
N LYS A 238 10.58 19.60 -4.56
CA LYS A 238 9.41 19.44 -3.67
C LYS A 238 8.86 20.77 -3.16
N CYS A 239 9.73 21.77 -2.98
CA CYS A 239 9.32 23.13 -2.63
C CYS A 239 8.42 23.74 -3.70
N LYS A 240 8.62 23.38 -4.97
CA LYS A 240 7.73 23.78 -6.08
C LYS A 240 6.28 23.33 -5.85
N LEU A 241 6.05 22.15 -5.28
CA LEU A 241 4.71 21.64 -4.97
C LEU A 241 3.98 22.54 -3.96
N LEU A 242 4.68 22.99 -2.91
CA LEU A 242 4.10 23.93 -1.93
C LEU A 242 3.82 25.31 -2.55
N LYS A 243 4.72 25.80 -3.42
CA LYS A 243 4.50 27.07 -4.14
C LYS A 243 3.27 27.04 -5.04
N GLU A 244 2.95 25.88 -5.63
CA GLU A 244 1.72 25.70 -6.42
C GLU A 244 0.47 25.80 -5.54
N PHE A 245 0.53 25.44 -4.26
CA PHE A 245 -0.59 25.66 -3.32
C PHE A 245 -0.76 27.14 -2.98
N CYS A 246 0.34 27.90 -2.84
CA CYS A 246 0.29 29.34 -2.59
C CYS A 246 -0.35 30.12 -3.75
N GLY A 247 -0.06 29.72 -5.00
CA GLY A 247 -0.54 30.40 -6.21
C GLY A 247 -2.01 30.17 -6.56
N GLU A 248 -2.72 29.30 -5.84
CA GLU A 248 -4.12 28.96 -6.09
C GLU A 248 -5.02 29.46 -4.95
N THR A 249 -6.27 29.84 -5.24
CA THR A 249 -7.21 30.31 -4.21
C THR A 249 -7.82 29.12 -3.47
N VAL A 250 -7.04 28.44 -2.64
CA VAL A 250 -7.54 27.32 -1.82
C VAL A 250 -8.14 27.88 -0.53
N VAL A 251 -9.46 27.72 -0.39
CA VAL A 251 -10.27 28.41 0.61
C VAL A 251 -11.11 27.42 1.39
N LEU A 252 -11.02 27.44 2.73
CA LEU A 252 -11.84 26.57 3.58
C LEU A 252 -13.28 27.10 3.76
N ARG A 253 -13.45 28.43 3.72
CA ARG A 253 -14.71 29.23 3.71
C ARG A 253 -14.40 30.62 3.17
N LYS A 254 -15.36 31.39 2.63
CA LYS A 254 -15.19 32.68 1.90
C LYS A 254 -14.06 33.63 2.41
N ASP A 255 -13.72 33.63 3.71
CA ASP A 255 -12.69 34.51 4.30
C ASP A 255 -11.44 33.79 4.87
N ASN A 256 -11.32 32.46 4.76
CA ASN A 256 -10.17 31.70 5.25
C ASN A 256 -9.32 31.16 4.10
N ASN A 257 -8.57 32.06 3.47
CA ASN A 257 -7.62 31.75 2.39
C ASN A 257 -6.35 31.14 2.99
N VAL A 258 -6.27 29.81 2.94
CA VAL A 258 -5.16 29.06 3.53
C VAL A 258 -3.91 29.10 2.67
N SER A 259 -4.07 29.26 1.36
CA SER A 259 -2.95 29.45 0.43
C SER A 259 -2.17 30.72 0.73
N LYS A 260 -2.86 31.84 0.99
CA LYS A 260 -2.20 33.09 1.38
C LYS A 260 -1.48 32.98 2.72
N LYS A 261 -2.07 32.27 3.69
CA LYS A 261 -1.42 32.02 4.99
C LYS A 261 -0.17 31.13 4.84
N LEU A 262 -0.22 30.14 3.96
CA LEU A 262 0.94 29.31 3.62
C LEU A 262 2.04 30.16 2.97
N GLU A 263 1.70 31.03 2.02
CA GLU A 263 2.62 31.97 1.38
C GLU A 263 3.33 32.86 2.40
N GLU A 264 2.56 33.55 3.26
CA GLU A 264 3.10 34.40 4.33
C GLU A 264 3.99 33.62 5.32
N SER A 265 3.63 32.37 5.62
CA SER A 265 4.44 31.50 6.51
C SER A 265 5.75 31.09 5.84
N MET A 266 5.72 30.77 4.54
CA MET A 266 6.90 30.42 3.76
C MET A 266 7.86 31.60 3.61
N GLU A 267 7.35 32.81 3.38
CA GLU A 267 8.17 34.04 3.32
C GLU A 267 8.88 34.33 4.64
N LYS A 268 8.19 34.10 5.77
CA LYS A 268 8.72 34.32 7.12
C LYS A 268 9.56 33.15 7.65
N MET A 269 9.63 32.04 6.91
CA MET A 269 10.21 30.77 7.38
C MET A 269 9.61 30.30 8.72
N ASP A 270 8.33 30.58 8.94
CA ASP A 270 7.57 30.11 10.10
C ASP A 270 7.18 28.63 9.91
N TYR A 271 8.00 27.71 10.43
CA TYR A 271 7.81 26.28 10.22
C TYR A 271 6.51 25.74 10.83
N ASP A 272 6.03 26.33 11.93
CA ASP A 272 4.75 25.96 12.54
C ASP A 272 3.60 26.40 11.63
N GLY A 273 3.64 27.65 11.16
CA GLY A 273 2.70 28.18 10.18
C GLY A 273 2.70 27.40 8.87
N ILE A 274 3.89 27.02 8.37
CA ILE A 274 4.02 26.22 7.14
C ILE A 274 3.37 24.85 7.32
N ALA A 275 3.70 24.11 8.39
CA ALA A 275 3.14 22.79 8.63
C ALA A 275 1.61 22.84 8.73
N LEU A 276 1.09 23.77 9.52
CA LEU A 276 -0.36 23.97 9.68
C LEU A 276 -1.04 24.32 8.36
N ASN A 277 -0.57 25.36 7.67
CA ASN A 277 -1.24 25.85 6.48
C ASN A 277 -1.07 24.89 5.29
N ALA A 278 0.06 24.17 5.18
CA ALA A 278 0.25 23.17 4.14
C ALA A 278 -0.72 21.98 4.30
N VAL A 279 -0.87 21.45 5.52
CA VAL A 279 -1.82 20.36 5.78
C VAL A 279 -3.26 20.84 5.59
N LEU A 280 -3.58 22.08 5.98
CA LEU A 280 -4.90 22.66 5.72
C LEU A 280 -5.16 22.92 4.23
N CYS A 281 -4.13 23.25 3.42
CA CYS A 281 -4.24 23.31 1.97
C CYS A 281 -4.63 21.93 1.40
N LEU A 282 -4.01 20.84 1.87
CA LEU A 282 -4.38 19.48 1.46
C LEU A 282 -5.87 19.19 1.78
N TYR A 283 -6.31 19.51 2.99
CA TYR A 283 -7.72 19.37 3.40
C TYR A 283 -8.67 20.20 2.53
N ALA A 284 -8.28 21.44 2.24
CA ALA A 284 -9.08 22.35 1.44
C ALA A 284 -9.15 21.92 -0.03
N ILE A 285 -8.07 21.38 -0.62
CA ILE A 285 -8.09 20.78 -1.97
C ILE A 285 -9.11 19.65 -2.03
N ARG A 286 -9.14 18.76 -1.03
CA ARG A 286 -10.14 17.67 -0.96
C ARG A 286 -11.56 18.22 -1.00
N ASN A 287 -11.86 19.24 -0.20
CA ASN A 287 -13.20 19.82 -0.16
C ASN A 287 -13.53 20.61 -1.45
N ALA A 288 -12.57 21.34 -2.01
CA ALA A 288 -12.76 22.09 -3.25
C ALA A 288 -13.08 21.17 -4.44
N VAL A 289 -12.43 20.00 -4.50
CA VAL A 289 -12.68 18.96 -5.50
C VAL A 289 -14.07 18.33 -5.32
N VAL A 290 -14.46 18.02 -4.07
CA VAL A 290 -15.80 17.48 -3.76
C VAL A 290 -16.93 18.46 -4.15
N HIS A 291 -16.67 19.77 -4.08
CA HIS A 291 -17.66 20.80 -4.39
C HIS A 291 -17.52 21.42 -5.79
N GLY A 292 -16.55 20.96 -6.62
CA GLY A 292 -16.40 21.35 -8.03
C GLY A 292 -15.91 22.79 -8.26
N TYR A 293 -15.14 23.36 -7.32
CA TYR A 293 -14.73 24.77 -7.37
C TYR A 293 -13.27 25.01 -7.80
N ALA A 294 -12.51 23.96 -8.17
CA ALA A 294 -11.09 24.11 -8.46
C ALA A 294 -10.80 24.18 -9.98
N LYS A 295 -10.20 25.28 -10.44
CA LYS A 295 -9.87 25.49 -11.87
C LYS A 295 -8.75 24.55 -12.37
N LYS A 296 -7.91 24.01 -11.47
CA LYS A 296 -6.79 23.07 -11.77
C LYS A 296 -6.86 21.78 -10.94
N GLU A 297 -8.06 21.22 -10.77
CA GLU A 297 -8.33 20.03 -9.92
C GLU A 297 -7.31 18.90 -10.09
N SER A 298 -7.04 18.45 -11.32
CA SER A 298 -6.16 17.31 -11.56
C SER A 298 -4.71 17.58 -11.14
N LYS A 299 -4.17 18.76 -11.45
CA LYS A 299 -2.80 19.14 -11.05
C LYS A 299 -2.70 19.25 -9.53
N LEU A 300 -3.66 19.93 -8.90
CA LEU A 300 -3.72 20.08 -7.44
C LEU A 300 -3.85 18.74 -6.72
N CYS A 301 -4.69 17.82 -7.21
CA CYS A 301 -4.82 16.48 -6.65
C CYS A 301 -3.52 15.68 -6.75
N ARG A 302 -2.81 15.78 -7.88
CA ARG A 302 -1.51 15.11 -8.07
C ARG A 302 -0.46 15.66 -7.11
N ASP A 303 -0.32 16.98 -7.05
CA ASP A 303 0.68 17.64 -6.21
C ASP A 303 0.36 17.40 -4.71
N ALA A 304 -0.94 17.37 -4.35
CA ALA A 304 -1.42 17.00 -3.02
C ALA A 304 -1.19 15.53 -2.67
N PHE A 305 -1.33 14.62 -3.62
CA PHE A 305 -0.97 13.21 -3.44
C PHE A 305 0.53 13.05 -3.13
N GLU A 306 1.40 13.74 -3.87
CA GLU A 306 2.86 13.68 -3.66
C GLU A 306 3.30 14.18 -2.28
N ILE A 307 2.56 15.11 -1.69
CA ILE A 307 2.84 15.63 -0.35
C ILE A 307 2.18 14.77 0.74
N LEU A 308 0.90 14.39 0.58
CA LEU A 308 0.14 13.72 1.61
C LEU A 308 0.60 12.27 1.82
N ASN A 309 0.91 11.54 0.75
CA ASN A 309 1.21 10.12 0.88
C ASN A 309 2.47 9.85 1.73
N PRO A 310 3.63 10.52 1.50
CA PRO A 310 4.79 10.35 2.38
C PRO A 310 4.52 10.82 3.82
N LEU A 311 3.67 11.83 4.01
CA LEU A 311 3.28 12.31 5.33
C LEU A 311 2.50 11.26 6.12
N ILE A 312 1.55 10.55 5.49
CA ILE A 312 0.82 9.45 6.15
C ILE A 312 1.80 8.34 6.55
N LYS A 313 2.71 7.93 5.66
CA LYS A 313 3.74 6.90 5.97
C LYS A 313 4.59 7.31 7.17
N LEU A 314 5.09 8.55 7.17
CA LEU A 314 5.88 9.09 8.27
C LEU A 314 5.10 9.12 9.58
N SER A 315 3.81 9.48 9.51
CA SER A 315 2.94 9.54 10.68
C SER A 315 2.71 8.17 11.29
N ILE A 316 2.41 7.16 10.46
CA ILE A 316 2.27 5.77 10.92
C ILE A 316 3.58 5.29 11.55
N ILE A 317 4.73 5.48 10.90
CA ILE A 317 6.03 5.07 11.43
C ILE A 317 6.30 5.69 12.81
N ASN A 318 6.03 6.99 12.99
CA ASN A 318 6.28 7.66 14.27
C ASN A 318 5.24 7.32 15.35
N LYS A 319 4.05 6.82 15.00
CA LYS A 319 3.05 6.37 15.97
C LYS A 319 3.14 4.86 16.28
N VAL A 320 3.92 4.12 15.51
CA VAL A 320 4.25 2.70 15.73
C VAL A 320 5.54 2.50 16.53
N LYS A 321 6.46 3.48 16.48
CA LYS A 321 7.63 3.56 17.36
C LYS A 321 7.23 3.91 18.80
#